data_AF-A0A7R9MTP9-F1
#
_entry.id   AF-A0A7R9MTP9-F1
#
_cell.length_a   1.000
_cell.length_b   1.000
_cell.length_c   1.000
_cell.angle_alpha   90.00
_cell.angle_beta   90.00
_cell.angle_gamma   90.00
#
_symmetry.space_group_name_H-M   'P 1'
#
loop_
_entity.id
_entity.type
_entity.pdbx_description
1 polymer ?
#
loop_
_entity_poly.entity_id
_entity_poly.type
_entity_poly.pdbx_seq_one_letter_code
_entity_poly.pdbx_strand_id
1 'polypeptide(L)'
;MTPSRLRLLMYIMLPEYMLTALGVKHPVRDSANEYFISMTRHIIAERKRNKNNNYNDFIDLAINADNNNTEGDSQGIRDHHISDSLNGVKKGIKRGDSYMSEDEALANSWIFLNTGCKGLSIALAFLAYELALHPNHQQRLYEEVKGCVGTGDKEIDFESISQMPFLEAVINESQRLHTISI
;
A
#
# COMPACT_ATOMS: atom_id res chain seq x y z
N MET A 1 11.17 34.81 -6.12
CA MET A 1 10.47 33.54 -6.44
C MET A 1 11.52 32.50 -6.78
N THR A 2 11.56 31.38 -6.05
CA THR A 2 12.51 30.30 -6.35
C THR A 2 12.18 29.65 -7.70
N PRO A 3 13.18 29.28 -8.51
CA PRO A 3 12.96 28.74 -9.86
C PRO A 3 12.08 27.47 -9.85
N SER A 4 12.06 26.74 -8.74
CA SER A 4 11.24 25.55 -8.51
C SER A 4 9.74 25.87 -8.45
N ARG A 5 9.34 27.00 -7.84
CA ARG A 5 7.93 27.41 -7.74
C ARG A 5 7.39 27.95 -9.07
N LEU A 6 8.25 28.57 -9.88
CA LEU A 6 7.89 29.04 -11.21
C LEU A 6 7.65 27.87 -12.19
N ARG A 7 8.48 26.82 -12.11
CA ARG A 7 8.28 25.58 -12.90
C ARG A 7 6.98 24.86 -12.55
N LEU A 8 6.61 24.84 -11.26
CA LEU A 8 5.33 24.26 -10.83
C LEU A 8 4.13 25.07 -11.33
N LEU A 9 4.20 26.40 -11.25
CA LEU A 9 3.16 27.30 -11.77
C LEU A 9 2.99 27.16 -13.29
N MET A 10 4.11 27.03 -14.02
CA MET A 10 4.11 26.78 -15.46
C MET A 10 3.41 25.46 -15.83
N TYR A 11 3.51 24.45 -14.98
CA TYR A 11 2.90 23.13 -15.17
C TYR A 11 1.38 23.12 -14.95
N ILE A 12 0.87 23.97 -14.06
CA ILE A 12 -0.57 24.10 -13.76
C ILE A 12 -1.28 24.97 -14.83
N MET A 13 -0.58 25.97 -15.39
CA MET A 13 -1.15 26.93 -16.35
C MET A 13 -1.05 26.51 -17.82
N LEU A 14 -0.05 25.69 -18.20
CA LEU A 14 0.12 25.29 -19.61
C LEU A 14 -0.60 23.97 -19.92
N PRO A 15 -1.39 23.91 -20.99
CA PRO A 15 -2.05 22.68 -21.41
C PRO A 15 -1.04 21.61 -21.90
N GLU A 16 -1.32 20.34 -21.61
CA GLU A 16 -0.38 19.21 -21.71
C GLU A 16 0.30 19.05 -23.09
N TYR A 17 -0.37 19.46 -24.17
CA TYR A 17 0.16 19.41 -25.52
C TYR A 17 1.38 20.32 -25.72
N MET A 18 1.43 21.49 -25.07
CA MET A 18 2.58 22.42 -25.16
C MET A 18 3.78 21.92 -24.36
N LEU A 19 3.53 21.28 -23.22
CA LEU A 19 4.58 20.73 -22.36
C LEU A 19 5.29 19.55 -23.05
N THR A 20 4.53 18.75 -23.80
CA THR A 20 5.07 17.63 -24.58
C THR A 20 5.92 18.11 -25.76
N ALA A 21 5.52 19.20 -26.43
CA ALA A 21 6.28 19.85 -27.50
C ALA A 21 7.57 20.54 -27.00
N LEU A 22 7.60 20.99 -25.74
CA LEU A 22 8.75 21.67 -25.13
C LEU A 22 9.79 20.71 -24.53
N GLY A 23 9.57 19.39 -24.64
CA GLY A 23 10.52 18.37 -24.14
C GLY A 23 10.72 18.36 -22.62
N VAL A 24 9.85 19.06 -21.87
CA VAL A 24 9.90 19.10 -20.42
C VAL A 24 9.31 17.79 -19.91
N LYS A 25 10.16 16.92 -19.35
CA LYS A 25 9.70 15.68 -18.72
C LYS A 25 8.78 16.03 -17.56
N HIS A 26 7.63 15.36 -17.49
CA HIS A 26 6.66 15.54 -16.42
C HIS A 26 7.33 15.38 -15.06
N PRO A 27 7.01 16.20 -14.04
CA PRO A 27 7.59 16.08 -12.70
C PRO A 27 7.29 14.73 -12.03
N VAL A 28 6.27 14.00 -12.53
CA VAL A 28 5.94 12.61 -12.14
C VAL A 28 6.77 11.58 -12.91
N ARG A 29 7.59 11.96 -13.89
CA ARG A 29 8.49 11.06 -14.61
C ARG A 29 9.90 11.13 -14.03
N ASP A 30 10.02 10.70 -12.79
CA ASP A 30 11.29 10.52 -12.08
C ASP A 30 11.88 9.13 -12.40
N SER A 31 13.21 8.98 -12.26
CA SER A 31 13.90 7.71 -12.54
C SER A 31 13.39 6.56 -11.67
N ALA A 32 12.97 6.86 -10.44
CA ALA A 32 12.33 5.90 -9.53
C ALA A 32 10.96 5.43 -10.04
N ASN A 33 10.19 6.32 -10.69
CA ASN A 33 8.86 5.98 -11.20
C ASN A 33 8.98 5.11 -12.46
N GLU A 34 9.93 5.40 -13.35
CA GLU A 34 10.23 4.54 -14.51
C GLU A 34 10.66 3.14 -14.08
N TYR A 35 11.51 3.04 -13.05
CA TYR A 35 11.90 1.76 -12.46
C TYR A 35 10.68 1.00 -11.92
N PHE A 36 9.84 1.67 -11.12
CA PHE A 36 8.64 1.04 -10.56
C PHE A 36 7.69 0.56 -11.66
N ILE A 37 7.44 1.40 -12.67
CA ILE A 37 6.58 1.05 -13.80
C ILE A 37 7.13 -0.17 -14.56
N SER A 38 8.43 -0.19 -14.84
CA SER A 38 9.09 -1.31 -15.50
C SER A 38 8.99 -2.60 -14.67
N MET A 39 9.20 -2.51 -13.36
CA MET A 39 9.15 -3.64 -12.44
C MET A 39 7.73 -4.20 -12.32
N THR A 40 6.73 -3.35 -12.10
CA THR A 40 5.33 -3.80 -11.98
C THR A 40 4.83 -4.40 -13.29
N ARG A 41 5.16 -3.82 -14.44
CA ARG A 41 4.85 -4.43 -15.76
C ARG A 41 5.51 -5.79 -15.93
N HIS A 42 6.76 -5.94 -15.48
CA HIS A 42 7.45 -7.22 -15.51
C HIS A 42 6.73 -8.28 -14.67
N ILE A 43 6.31 -7.92 -13.46
CA ILE A 43 5.55 -8.79 -12.54
C ILE A 43 4.20 -9.19 -13.17
N ILE A 44 3.45 -8.24 -13.73
CA ILE A 44 2.17 -8.51 -14.40
C ILE A 44 2.37 -9.46 -15.59
N ALA A 45 3.41 -9.24 -16.40
CA ALA A 45 3.72 -10.09 -17.55
C ALA A 45 4.11 -11.52 -17.12
N GLU A 46 4.89 -11.66 -16.05
CA GLU A 46 5.27 -12.94 -15.47
C GLU A 46 4.05 -13.72 -14.96
N ARG A 47 3.13 -13.04 -14.26
CA ARG A 47 1.90 -13.65 -13.74
C ARG A 47 0.94 -14.09 -14.84
N LYS A 48 0.78 -13.28 -15.89
CA LYS A 48 0.00 -13.67 -17.09
C LYS A 48 0.59 -14.93 -17.75
N ARG A 49 1.92 -15.10 -17.70
CA ARG A 49 2.62 -16.27 -18.25
C ARG A 49 2.50 -17.51 -17.33
N ASN A 50 2.41 -17.32 -16.03
CA ASN A 50 2.45 -18.39 -15.03
C ASN A 50 1.11 -18.51 -14.26
N LYS A 51 0.03 -18.86 -14.97
CA LYS A 51 -1.36 -18.97 -14.44
C LYS A 51 -1.57 -20.02 -13.34
N ASN A 52 -0.61 -20.91 -13.08
CA ASN A 52 -0.76 -22.00 -12.11
C ASN A 52 -0.45 -21.62 -10.66
N ASN A 53 0.05 -20.41 -10.41
CA ASN A 53 0.42 -19.99 -9.05
C ASN A 53 -0.70 -19.15 -8.43
N ASN A 54 -1.23 -19.60 -7.30
CA ASN A 54 -2.23 -18.84 -6.53
C ASN A 54 -1.51 -17.73 -5.75
N TYR A 55 -1.43 -16.57 -6.37
CA TYR A 55 -0.99 -15.36 -5.69
C TYR A 55 -2.23 -14.68 -5.06
N ASN A 56 -2.10 -14.27 -3.80
CA ASN A 56 -3.14 -13.60 -3.01
C ASN A 56 -2.67 -12.19 -2.64
N ASP A 57 -2.36 -11.36 -3.64
CA ASP A 57 -1.94 -9.99 -3.40
C ASP A 57 -2.77 -8.94 -4.17
N PHE A 58 -2.46 -7.67 -3.93
CA PHE A 58 -3.17 -6.54 -4.53
C PHE A 58 -3.10 -6.53 -6.06
N ILE A 59 -1.98 -6.95 -6.65
CA ILE A 59 -1.82 -6.98 -8.11
C ILE A 59 -2.67 -8.10 -8.69
N ASP A 60 -2.81 -9.24 -8.02
CA ASP A 60 -3.73 -10.29 -8.49
C ASP A 60 -5.18 -9.87 -8.32
N LEU A 61 -5.53 -9.21 -7.22
CA LEU A 61 -6.86 -8.64 -7.05
C LEU A 61 -7.16 -7.64 -8.17
N ALA A 62 -6.19 -6.80 -8.51
CA ALA A 62 -6.31 -5.80 -9.56
C ALA A 62 -6.48 -6.43 -10.96
N ILE A 63 -5.75 -7.51 -11.26
CA ILE A 63 -5.83 -8.23 -12.55
C ILE A 63 -7.12 -9.09 -12.61
N ASN A 64 -7.49 -9.74 -11.51
CA ASN A 64 -8.60 -10.70 -11.44
C ASN A 64 -9.95 -10.05 -11.12
N ALA A 65 -10.01 -8.72 -10.91
CA ALA A 65 -11.25 -7.97 -10.78
C ALA A 65 -12.23 -8.18 -11.96
N ASP A 66 -11.72 -8.72 -13.08
CA ASP A 66 -12.43 -9.11 -14.30
C ASP A 66 -13.11 -10.51 -14.25
N ASN A 67 -12.59 -11.47 -13.46
CA ASN A 67 -13.00 -12.88 -13.60
C ASN A 67 -14.36 -13.19 -12.93
N ASN A 68 -15.45 -12.79 -13.57
CA ASN A 68 -16.81 -13.26 -13.29
C ASN A 68 -17.02 -14.77 -13.60
N ASN A 69 -15.96 -15.55 -13.76
CA ASN A 69 -15.99 -17.02 -13.61
C ASN A 69 -15.41 -17.38 -12.24
N THR A 70 -16.08 -16.94 -11.17
CA THR A 70 -15.95 -17.57 -9.86
C THR A 70 -16.79 -18.86 -9.88
N GLU A 71 -16.34 -19.87 -10.62
CA GLU A 71 -16.58 -21.24 -10.19
C GLU A 71 -15.45 -21.58 -9.21
N GLY A 72 -15.78 -21.65 -7.91
CA GLY A 72 -14.90 -22.24 -6.90
C GLY A 72 -14.47 -21.30 -5.78
N ASP A 73 -15.01 -21.59 -4.60
CA ASP A 73 -14.48 -21.35 -3.25
C ASP A 73 -14.37 -19.90 -2.75
N SER A 74 -15.56 -19.39 -2.40
CA SER A 74 -15.74 -18.50 -1.26
C SER A 74 -15.18 -19.13 0.03
N GLN A 75 -13.87 -19.02 0.23
CA GLN A 75 -13.25 -19.32 1.52
C GLN A 75 -12.31 -18.19 1.92
N GLY A 76 -12.91 -17.03 2.15
CA GLY A 76 -12.26 -15.86 2.74
C GLY A 76 -13.30 -14.91 3.33
N ILE A 77 -13.34 -14.83 4.66
CA ILE A 77 -14.15 -13.94 5.52
C ILE A 77 -15.64 -14.31 5.61
N ARG A 78 -15.94 -15.25 6.53
CA ARG A 78 -17.26 -15.40 7.13
C ARG A 78 -17.47 -14.29 8.17
N ASP A 79 -17.82 -13.09 7.73
CA ASP A 79 -18.51 -12.13 8.61
C ASP A 79 -19.99 -12.47 8.64
N HIS A 80 -20.33 -13.36 9.57
CA HIS A 80 -21.69 -13.67 9.97
C HIS A 80 -22.24 -12.43 10.68
N HIS A 81 -23.01 -11.56 10.01
CA HIS A 81 -24.12 -10.74 10.58
C HIS A 81 -24.66 -9.57 9.71
N ILE A 82 -24.51 -9.51 8.37
CA ILE A 82 -25.27 -8.50 7.58
C ILE A 82 -25.71 -9.03 6.19
N SER A 83 -26.35 -10.20 6.10
CA SER A 83 -26.80 -10.72 4.80
C SER A 83 -28.31 -10.77 4.58
N ASP A 84 -29.14 -10.45 5.58
CA ASP A 84 -30.57 -10.79 5.50
C ASP A 84 -31.53 -9.60 5.26
N SER A 85 -31.03 -8.41 4.90
CA SER A 85 -31.89 -7.23 4.66
C SER A 85 -31.74 -6.53 3.31
N LEU A 86 -30.96 -7.06 2.35
CA LEU A 86 -30.78 -6.41 1.05
C LEU A 86 -31.31 -7.20 -0.16
N ASN A 87 -32.00 -8.33 0.05
CA ASN A 87 -32.57 -9.14 -1.02
C ASN A 87 -33.69 -8.45 -1.84
N GLY A 88 -34.13 -7.25 -1.45
CA GLY A 88 -35.15 -6.46 -2.16
C GLY A 88 -34.65 -5.44 -3.19
N VAL A 89 -33.34 -5.15 -3.25
CA VAL A 89 -32.79 -4.10 -4.16
C VAL A 89 -32.00 -4.74 -5.31
N LYS A 90 -32.58 -5.78 -5.92
CA LYS A 90 -32.10 -6.31 -7.21
C LYS A 90 -32.85 -5.62 -8.36
N LYS A 91 -32.63 -4.32 -8.55
CA LYS A 91 -33.00 -3.63 -9.79
C LYS A 91 -32.26 -2.30 -9.92
N GLY A 92 -31.32 -2.25 -10.88
CA GLY A 92 -31.04 -0.99 -11.58
C GLY A 92 -29.70 -0.29 -11.35
N ILE A 93 -28.71 -0.89 -10.70
CA ILE A 93 -27.33 -0.40 -10.85
C ILE A 93 -26.69 -1.19 -11.97
N LYS A 94 -26.76 -0.67 -13.21
CA LYS A 94 -25.76 -1.03 -14.22
C LYS A 94 -24.43 -0.56 -13.64
N ARG A 95 -23.69 -1.45 -12.99
CA ARG A 95 -22.27 -1.22 -12.68
C ARG A 95 -21.64 -1.05 -14.06
N GLY A 96 -21.40 0.20 -14.46
CA GLY A 96 -20.70 0.50 -15.70
C GLY A 96 -19.43 -0.33 -15.69
N ASP A 97 -19.19 -1.04 -16.78
CA ASP A 97 -18.11 -1.99 -17.01
C ASP A 97 -16.87 -1.64 -16.16
N SER A 98 -16.78 -2.21 -14.95
CA SER A 98 -15.77 -1.82 -13.97
C SER A 98 -14.54 -2.68 -14.18
N TYR A 99 -13.97 -2.57 -15.38
CA TYR A 99 -12.63 -3.04 -15.66
C TYR A 99 -11.64 -2.09 -15.01
N MET A 100 -10.68 -2.62 -14.24
CA MET A 100 -9.49 -1.85 -13.90
C MET A 100 -8.44 -2.13 -14.98
N SER A 101 -8.11 -1.13 -15.78
CA SER A 101 -7.09 -1.26 -16.81
C SER A 101 -5.72 -1.60 -16.20
N GLU A 102 -4.83 -2.24 -16.97
CA GLU A 102 -3.45 -2.50 -16.52
C GLU A 102 -2.74 -1.21 -16.10
N ASP A 103 -2.99 -0.11 -16.81
CA ASP A 103 -2.45 1.20 -16.48
C ASP A 103 -3.09 1.79 -15.21
N GLU A 104 -4.35 1.47 -14.90
CA GLU A 104 -5.01 1.88 -13.66
C GLU A 104 -4.54 1.06 -12.46
N ALA A 105 -4.35 -0.25 -12.64
CA ALA A 105 -3.74 -1.13 -11.65
C ALA A 105 -2.32 -0.68 -11.31
N LEU A 106 -1.53 -0.32 -12.34
CA LEU A 106 -0.20 0.23 -12.21
C LEU A 106 -0.21 1.57 -11.44
N ALA A 107 -1.08 2.49 -11.84
CA ALA A 107 -1.20 3.81 -11.20
C ALA A 107 -1.62 3.68 -9.73
N ASN A 108 -2.62 2.85 -9.43
CA ASN A 108 -3.06 2.61 -8.06
C ASN A 108 -1.95 1.97 -7.22
N SER A 109 -1.24 0.98 -7.76
CA SER A 109 -0.09 0.36 -7.07
C SER A 109 1.00 1.37 -6.74
N TRP A 110 1.27 2.31 -7.66
CA TRP A 110 2.24 3.37 -7.44
C TRP A 110 1.79 4.34 -6.33
N ILE A 111 0.51 4.73 -6.32
CA ILE A 111 -0.08 5.59 -5.28
C ILE A 111 0.02 4.90 -3.91
N PHE A 112 -0.41 3.64 -3.81
CA PHE A 112 -0.34 2.87 -2.57
C PHE A 112 1.08 2.77 -2.03
N LEU A 113 2.05 2.42 -2.87
CA LEU A 113 3.44 2.33 -2.46
C LEU A 113 3.99 3.69 -1.99
N ASN A 114 3.82 4.74 -2.80
CA ASN A 114 4.42 6.05 -2.51
C ASN A 114 3.80 6.69 -1.27
N THR A 115 2.48 6.55 -1.10
CA THR A 115 1.76 7.08 0.07
C THR A 115 2.12 6.30 1.32
N GLY A 116 2.12 4.97 1.25
CA GLY A 116 2.47 4.09 2.37
C GLY A 116 3.91 4.28 2.83
N CYS A 117 4.87 4.30 1.90
CA CYS A 117 6.29 4.43 2.24
C CYS A 117 6.61 5.73 2.96
N LYS A 118 6.03 6.86 2.53
CA LYS A 118 6.27 8.17 3.16
C LYS A 118 5.73 8.21 4.59
N GLY A 119 4.48 7.80 4.79
CA GLY A 119 3.86 7.74 6.11
C GLY A 119 4.61 6.81 7.06
N LEU A 120 4.95 5.61 6.60
CA LEU A 120 5.66 4.61 7.40
C LEU A 120 7.08 5.06 7.76
N SER A 121 7.81 5.66 6.81
CA SER A 121 9.18 6.12 7.07
C SER A 121 9.22 7.19 8.15
N ILE A 122 8.25 8.11 8.15
CA ILE A 122 8.11 9.15 9.17
C ILE A 122 7.72 8.53 10.53
N ALA A 123 6.78 7.58 10.53
CA ALA A 123 6.37 6.88 11.76
C ALA A 123 7.54 6.13 12.41
N LEU A 124 8.31 5.39 11.62
CA LEU A 124 9.48 4.65 12.09
C LEU A 124 10.58 5.58 12.59
N ALA A 125 10.78 6.74 11.94
CA ALA A 125 11.75 7.73 12.40
C ALA A 125 11.39 8.29 13.78
N PHE A 126 10.12 8.65 14.01
CA PHE A 126 9.67 9.12 15.32
C PHE A 126 9.70 8.03 16.38
N LEU A 127 9.29 6.81 16.03
CA LEU A 127 9.38 5.66 16.92
C LEU A 127 10.82 5.43 17.39
N ALA A 128 11.78 5.44 16.46
CA ALA A 128 13.20 5.29 16.77
C ALA A 128 13.73 6.45 17.61
N TYR A 129 13.27 7.68 17.34
CA TYR A 129 13.63 8.86 18.11
C TYR A 129 13.17 8.77 19.58
N GLU A 130 11.90 8.41 19.83
CA GLU A 130 11.38 8.24 21.18
C GLU A 130 12.08 7.10 21.93
N LEU A 131 12.37 5.99 21.25
CA LEU A 131 13.13 4.88 21.85
C LEU A 131 14.56 5.29 22.22
N ALA A 132 15.23 6.11 21.41
CA ALA A 132 16.56 6.61 21.71
C ALA A 132 16.59 7.58 22.92
N LEU A 133 15.53 8.36 23.12
CA LEU A 133 15.37 9.22 24.30
C LEU A 133 14.98 8.44 25.57
N HIS A 134 14.41 7.26 25.40
CA HIS A 134 13.91 6.43 26.49
C HIS A 134 14.55 5.02 26.52
N PRO A 135 15.85 4.90 26.88
CA PRO A 135 16.58 3.61 26.88
C PRO A 135 15.92 2.51 27.72
N ASN A 136 15.27 2.87 28.85
CA ASN A 136 14.56 1.90 29.69
C ASN A 136 13.38 1.24 28.95
N HIS A 137 12.65 2.02 28.15
CA HIS A 137 11.53 1.51 27.35
C HIS A 137 12.05 0.71 26.16
N GLN A 138 13.16 1.15 25.54
CA GLN A 138 13.82 0.39 24.48
C GLN A 138 14.29 -0.99 24.95
N GLN A 139 14.89 -1.08 26.13
CA GLN A 139 15.34 -2.35 26.70
C GLN A 139 14.15 -3.30 26.98
N ARG A 140 13.07 -2.77 27.57
CA ARG A 140 11.84 -3.54 27.81
C ARG A 140 11.22 -4.05 26.50
N LEU A 141 11.18 -3.20 25.46
CA LEU A 141 10.67 -3.59 24.15
C LEU A 141 11.52 -4.69 23.52
N TYR A 142 12.84 -4.57 23.60
CA TYR A 142 13.76 -5.57 23.11
C TYR A 142 13.57 -6.92 23.81
N GLU A 143 13.37 -6.92 25.13
CA GLU A 143 13.09 -8.14 25.90
C GLU A 143 11.77 -8.79 25.51
N GLU A 144 10.70 -8.01 25.28
CA GLU A 144 9.41 -8.53 24.79
C GLU A 144 9.56 -9.17 23.40
N VAL A 145 10.16 -8.44 22.45
CA VAL A 145 10.37 -8.94 21.08
C VAL A 145 11.25 -10.19 21.08
N LYS A 146 12.35 -10.18 21.84
CA LYS A 146 13.24 -11.35 21.97
C LYS A 146 12.51 -12.54 22.61
N GLY A 147 11.63 -12.30 23.58
CA GLY A 147 10.83 -13.33 24.23
C GLY A 147 9.86 -14.02 23.26
N CYS A 148 9.22 -13.26 22.37
CA CYS A 148 8.28 -13.78 21.38
C CYS A 148 8.97 -14.45 20.17
N VAL A 149 10.03 -13.85 19.64
CA VAL A 149 10.77 -14.38 18.47
C VAL A 149 11.65 -15.58 18.84
N GLY A 150 12.14 -15.61 20.08
CA GLY A 150 13.06 -16.66 20.56
C GLY A 150 14.47 -16.53 19.97
N THR A 151 15.31 -17.55 20.20
CA THR A 151 16.71 -17.60 19.75
C THR A 151 16.92 -18.44 18.48
N GLY A 152 15.89 -18.61 17.65
CA GLY A 152 15.98 -19.36 16.39
C GLY A 152 15.36 -18.58 15.23
N ASP A 153 15.65 -19.01 14.00
CA ASP A 153 15.04 -18.52 12.75
C ASP A 153 13.57 -18.97 12.66
N LYS A 154 12.75 -18.58 13.63
CA LYS A 154 11.32 -18.83 13.61
C LYS A 154 10.66 -17.73 12.78
N GLU A 155 9.87 -18.11 11.78
CA GLU A 155 9.07 -17.14 11.03
C GLU A 155 8.11 -16.41 11.98
N ILE A 156 8.06 -15.09 11.86
CA ILE A 156 7.21 -14.25 12.69
C ILE A 156 5.79 -14.34 12.14
N ASP A 157 4.94 -15.11 12.81
CA ASP A 157 3.52 -15.23 12.46
C ASP A 157 2.69 -14.08 13.05
N PHE A 158 1.48 -13.87 12.49
CA PHE A 158 0.51 -12.90 13.00
C PHE A 158 0.17 -13.12 14.49
N GLU A 159 0.06 -14.38 14.90
CA GLU A 159 -0.14 -14.75 16.30
C GLU A 159 1.01 -14.27 17.18
N SER A 160 2.25 -14.33 16.68
CA SER A 160 3.43 -13.88 17.43
C SER A 160 3.45 -12.36 17.63
N ILE A 161 2.95 -11.60 16.65
CA ILE A 161 2.80 -10.13 16.75
C ILE A 161 1.71 -9.77 17.78
N SER A 162 0.60 -10.51 17.81
CA SER A 162 -0.47 -10.34 18.79
C SER A 162 0.01 -10.53 20.24
N GLN A 163 1.07 -11.32 20.44
CA GLN A 163 1.70 -11.52 21.75
C GLN A 163 2.67 -10.40 22.17
N MET A 164 2.76 -9.28 21.44
CA MET A 164 3.64 -8.13 21.75
C MET A 164 2.84 -6.87 22.14
N PRO A 165 2.15 -6.85 23.30
CA PRO A 165 1.30 -5.73 23.71
C PRO A 165 2.10 -4.45 24.01
N PHE A 166 3.36 -4.56 24.46
CA PHE A 166 4.17 -3.38 24.69
C PHE A 166 4.67 -2.76 23.38
N LEU A 167 4.99 -3.56 22.36
CA LEU A 167 5.24 -3.05 21.01
C LEU A 167 4.07 -2.22 20.49
N GLU A 168 2.84 -2.73 20.61
CA GLU A 168 1.63 -2.00 20.20
C GLU A 168 1.47 -0.70 20.99
N ALA A 169 1.69 -0.73 22.32
CA ALA A 169 1.63 0.45 23.16
C ALA A 169 2.66 1.52 22.76
N VAL A 170 3.90 1.13 22.43
CA VAL A 170 4.94 2.07 22.00
C VAL A 170 4.60 2.69 20.64
N ILE A 171 4.07 1.90 19.70
CA ILE A 171 3.61 2.43 18.40
C ILE A 171 2.48 3.45 18.61
N ASN A 172 1.47 3.09 19.41
CA ASN A 172 0.34 3.96 19.70
C ASN A 172 0.76 5.26 20.40
N GLU A 173 1.66 5.18 21.37
CA GLU A 173 2.15 6.37 22.06
C GLU A 173 3.02 7.26 21.14
N SER A 174 3.86 6.65 20.30
CA SER A 174 4.62 7.39 19.29
C SER A 174 3.70 8.13 18.31
N GLN A 175 2.60 7.50 17.89
CA GLN A 175 1.63 8.15 17.00
C GLN A 175 0.78 9.21 17.71
N ARG A 176 0.49 9.03 19.01
CA ARG A 176 -0.21 10.03 19.84
C ARG A 176 0.62 11.30 20.01
N LEU A 177 1.93 11.15 20.19
CA LEU A 177 2.87 12.26 20.34
C LEU A 177 3.19 12.92 18.99
N HIS A 178 3.42 12.10 17.97
CA HIS A 178 3.81 12.54 16.63
C HIS A 178 2.76 12.12 15.60
N THR A 179 1.60 12.77 15.65
CA THR A 179 0.54 12.52 14.66
C THR A 179 1.01 12.86 13.27
N ILE A 180 1.08 11.85 12.40
CA ILE A 180 1.43 12.03 10.99
C ILE A 180 0.14 12.37 10.25
N SER A 181 0.01 13.65 9.89
CA SER A 181 -0.99 14.03 8.90
C SER A 181 -0.40 13.75 7.51
N ILE A 182 -0.91 12.71 6.86
CA ILE A 182 -0.55 12.32 5.47
C ILE A 182 -1.54 12.97 4.51
#